data_AF-A0A0F9RGP5-F1
#
_entry.id   AF-A0A0F9RGP5-F1
#
_cell.length_a   1.000
_cell.length_b   1.000
_cell.length_c   1.000
_cell.angle_alpha   90.00
_cell.angle_beta   90.00
_cell.angle_gamma   90.00
#
_symmetry.space_group_name_H-M   'P 1'
#
loop_
_entity.id
_entity.type
_entity.pdbx_description
1 polymer ?
#
loop_
_entity_poly.entity_id
_entity_poly.type
_entity_poly.pdbx_seq_one_letter_code
_entity_poly.pdbx_strand_id
1 'polypeptide(L)' 'MIFDFMDSIVEGVEFLIALGSILGFLLLIVGILGWMFLGQFNRQKMIGVVVVGIILLNLCGFSTGINYFHIY' A
#
# COMPACT_ATOMS: atom_id res chain seq x y z
N MET A 1 5.91 17.00 -27.57
CA MET A 1 4.89 17.79 -26.84
C MET A 1 3.79 16.92 -26.23
N ILE A 2 3.16 15.98 -26.95
CA ILE A 2 2.25 14.98 -26.34
C ILE A 2 3.01 13.87 -25.59
N PHE A 3 4.16 13.43 -26.11
CA PHE A 3 5.00 12.41 -25.48
C PHE A 3 5.57 12.86 -24.12
N ASP A 4 6.13 14.09 -24.02
CA ASP A 4 6.57 14.67 -22.72
C ASP A 4 5.46 14.72 -21.66
N PHE A 5 4.22 14.99 -22.07
CA PHE A 5 3.10 15.08 -21.13
C PHE A 5 2.70 13.69 -20.62
N MET A 6 2.79 12.67 -21.48
CA MET A 6 2.58 11.29 -21.09
C MET A 6 3.70 10.78 -20.19
N ASP A 7 4.96 11.12 -20.46
CA ASP A 7 6.10 10.73 -19.62
C ASP A 7 5.97 11.31 -18.20
N SER A 8 5.60 12.58 -18.08
CA SER A 8 5.36 13.20 -16.76
C SER A 8 4.17 12.60 -16.01
N ILE A 9 3.11 12.19 -16.72
CA ILE A 9 1.97 11.49 -16.10
C ILE A 9 2.40 10.10 -15.61
N VAL A 10 3.21 9.37 -16.38
CA VAL A 10 3.72 8.06 -16.01
C VAL A 10 4.58 8.14 -14.75
N GLU A 11 5.51 9.09 -14.66
CA GLU A 11 6.28 9.35 -13.43
C GLU A 11 5.39 9.65 -12.23
N GLY A 12 4.35 10.48 -12.41
CA GLY A 12 3.39 10.79 -11.35
C GLY A 12 2.59 9.58 -10.88
N VAL A 13 2.22 8.69 -11.81
CA VAL A 13 1.53 7.43 -11.50
C VAL A 13 2.46 6.47 -10.76
N GLU A 14 3.72 6.33 -11.18
CA GLU A 14 4.69 5.49 -10.48
C GLU A 14 4.92 5.96 -9.04
N PHE A 15 5.04 7.29 -8.83
CA PHE A 15 5.12 7.87 -7.49
C PHE A 15 3.88 7.58 -6.65
N LEU A 16 2.68 7.70 -7.23
CA LEU A 16 1.43 7.44 -6.53
C LEU A 16 1.30 5.96 -6.13
N ILE A 17 1.75 5.04 -7.00
CA ILE A 17 1.79 3.61 -6.71
C ILE A 17 2.79 3.32 -5.58
N ALA A 18 3.97 3.94 -5.59
CA ALA A 18 4.96 3.79 -4.52
C ALA A 18 4.42 4.30 -3.16
N LEU A 19 3.77 5.47 -3.15
CA LEU A 19 3.10 6.00 -1.96
C LEU A 19 1.97 5.08 -1.46
N GLY A 20 1.15 4.56 -2.38
CA GLY A 20 0.09 3.61 -2.04
C GLY A 20 0.63 2.33 -1.39
N SER A 21 1.78 1.85 -1.85
CA SER A 21 2.48 0.69 -1.26
C SER A 21 2.95 0.98 0.18
N ILE A 22 3.59 2.13 0.41
CA ILE A 22 4.03 2.55 1.76
C ILE A 22 2.83 2.68 2.71
N LEU A 23 1.73 3.28 2.25
CA LEU A 23 0.50 3.41 3.03
C LEU A 23 -0.12 2.04 3.34
N GLY A 24 -0.12 1.11 2.38
CA GLY A 24 -0.57 -0.26 2.58
C GLY A 24 0.23 -1.00 3.67
N PHE A 25 1.56 -0.85 3.65
CA PHE A 25 2.43 -1.40 4.69
C PHE A 25 2.18 -0.77 6.07
N LEU A 26 2.02 0.55 6.14
CA LEU A 26 1.69 1.24 7.39
C LEU A 26 0.35 0.77 7.96
N LEU A 27 -0.67 0.62 7.13
CA LEU A 27 -1.98 0.11 7.53
C LEU A 27 -1.89 -1.34 8.03
N LEU A 28 -1.08 -2.19 7.40
CA LEU A 28 -0.82 -3.54 7.89
C LEU A 28 -0.17 -3.53 9.26
N ILE A 29 0.90 -2.75 9.44
CA ILE A 29 1.62 -2.65 10.72
C ILE A 29 0.68 -2.15 11.82
N VAL A 30 -0.07 -1.08 11.57
CA VAL A 30 -1.05 -0.54 12.52
C VAL A 30 -2.18 -1.53 12.78
N GLY A 31 -2.64 -2.23 11.75
CA GLY A 31 -3.67 -3.28 11.86
C GLY A 31 -3.23 -4.42 12.77
N ILE A 32 -2.00 -4.92 12.59
CA ILE A 32 -1.41 -5.99 13.39
C ILE A 32 -1.15 -5.52 14.83
N LEU A 33 -0.52 -4.35 15.00
CA LEU A 33 -0.28 -3.78 16.33
C LEU A 33 -1.61 -3.55 17.06
N GLY A 34 -2.61 -3.00 16.39
CA GLY A 34 -3.92 -2.81 16.99
C GLY A 34 -4.61 -4.12 17.32
N TRP A 35 -4.41 -5.17 16.53
CA TRP A 35 -4.92 -6.50 16.82
C TRP A 35 -4.23 -7.14 18.05
N MET A 36 -2.94 -6.86 18.27
CA MET A 36 -2.18 -7.34 19.43
C MET A 36 -2.50 -6.56 20.71
N PHE A 37 -2.64 -5.23 20.64
CA PHE A 37 -2.72 -4.36 21.81
C PHE A 37 -4.13 -3.89 22.19
N LEU A 38 -5.12 -3.89 21.28
CA LEU A 38 -6.49 -3.50 21.62
C LEU A 38 -7.35 -4.70 22.06
N GLY A 39 -8.24 -4.43 23.03
CA GLY A 39 -9.18 -5.41 23.58
C GLY A 39 -10.19 -5.97 22.56
N GLN A 40 -10.86 -7.06 22.94
CA GLN A 40 -11.74 -7.89 22.08
C GLN A 40 -12.71 -7.11 21.19
N PHE A 41 -13.32 -6.04 21.69
CA PHE A 41 -14.31 -5.25 20.94
C PHE A 41 -13.72 -4.49 19.74
N ASN A 42 -12.47 -4.06 19.81
CA ASN A 42 -11.82 -3.32 18.73
C ASN A 42 -11.09 -4.24 17.75
N ARG A 43 -10.79 -5.51 18.12
CA ARG A 43 -10.13 -6.47 17.21
C ARG A 43 -10.89 -6.68 15.91
N GLN A 44 -12.23 -6.73 15.95
CA GLN A 44 -13.04 -6.94 14.73
C GLN A 44 -12.92 -5.78 13.74
N LYS A 45 -12.83 -4.54 14.23
CA LYS A 45 -12.61 -3.36 13.38
C LYS A 45 -11.20 -3.36 12.79
N MET A 46 -10.20 -3.85 13.53
CA MET A 46 -8.81 -3.93 13.05
C MET A 46 -8.61 -4.98 11.96
N ILE A 47 -9.40 -6.05 11.92
CA ILE A 47 -9.39 -7.00 10.79
C ILE A 47 -9.75 -6.27 9.48
N GLY A 48 -10.71 -5.34 9.52
CA GLY A 48 -11.03 -4.52 8.34
C GLY A 48 -9.85 -3.69 7.86
N VAL A 49 -9.10 -3.09 8.78
CA VAL A 49 -7.88 -2.32 8.46
C VAL A 49 -6.81 -3.20 7.81
N VAL A 50 -6.62 -4.42 8.33
CA VAL A 50 -5.67 -5.40 7.77
C VAL A 50 -6.09 -5.81 6.35
N VAL A 51 -7.37 -6.11 6.13
CA VAL A 51 -7.89 -6.50 4.80
C VAL A 51 -7.71 -5.38 3.78
N VAL A 52 -8.04 -4.14 4.15
CA VAL A 52 -7.83 -2.97 3.26
C VAL A 52 -6.35 -2.77 2.95
N GLY A 53 -5.46 -2.95 3.93
CA GLY A 53 -4.01 -2.91 3.73
C GLY A 53 -3.52 -3.97 2.74
N ILE A 54 -4.01 -5.21 2.84
CA ILE A 54 -3.66 -6.29 1.89
C ILE A 54 -4.13 -5.98 0.47
N ILE A 55 -5.33 -5.41 0.32
CA ILE A 55 -5.88 -5.02 -0.99
C ILE A 55 -5.03 -3.89 -1.59
N LEU A 56 -4.71 -2.86 -0.81
CA LEU A 56 -3.83 -1.76 -1.23
C LEU A 56 -2.44 -2.26 -1.64
N LEU A 57 -1.87 -3.20 -0.90
CA LEU A 57 -0.58 -3.81 -1.27
C LEU A 57 -0.66 -4.70 -2.50
N ASN A 58 -1.78 -5.38 -2.75
CA ASN A 58 -1.92 -6.12 -4.01
C ASN A 58 -2.06 -5.17 -5.21
N LEU A 59 -2.82 -4.08 -5.07
CA LEU A 59 -3.02 -3.12 -6.16
C LEU A 59 -1.78 -2.27 -6.42
N CYS A 60 -1.13 -1.78 -5.37
CA CYS A 60 0.02 -0.88 -5.48
C CYS A 60 1.36 -1.63 -5.40
N GLY A 61 1.47 -2.61 -4.50
CA GLY A 61 2.71 -3.32 -4.19
C GLY A 61 3.09 -4.42 -5.19
N PHE A 62 2.16 -5.03 -5.93
CA PHE A 62 2.52 -6.03 -6.95
C PHE A 62 3.31 -5.40 -8.11
N SER A 63 3.04 -4.12 -8.42
CA SER A 63 3.77 -3.36 -9.46
C SER A 63 5.06 -2.71 -8.95
N THR A 64 5.11 -2.27 -7.68
CA THR A 64 6.27 -1.56 -7.11
C THR A 64 7.25 -2.47 -6.35
N GLY A 65 6.80 -3.57 -5.75
CA GLY A 65 7.70 -4.52 -5.07
C GLY A 65 8.69 -5.19 -6.03
N ILE A 66 8.25 -5.45 -7.27
CA ILE A 66 9.06 -6.10 -8.31
C ILE A 66 9.96 -5.08 -9.03
N ASN A 67 9.42 -3.91 -9.39
CA ASN A 67 10.16 -2.90 -10.17
C ASN A 67 10.99 -1.92 -9.32
N TYR A 68 10.54 -1.57 -8.11
CA TYR A 68 11.17 -0.52 -7.29
C TYR A 68 12.04 -1.07 -6.16
N PHE A 69 11.67 -2.22 -5.57
CA PHE A 69 12.43 -2.81 -4.46
C PHE A 69 13.41 -3.91 -4.88
N HIS A 70 13.45 -4.33 -6.15
CA HIS A 70 14.39 -5.34 -6.64
C HIS A 70 14.40 -6.63 -5.77
N ILE A 71 13.24 -7.00 -5.21
CA ILE A 71 13.12 -8.23 -4.42
C ILE A 71 12.99 -9.38 -5.44
N TYR A 72 14.13 -9.97 -5.80
CA TYR A 72 14.23 -11.25 -6.52
C TYR A 72 14.31 -12.39 -5.51
#